data_AF-A0A3D2SJ50-F1
#
_entry.id   AF-A0A3D2SJ50-F1
#
_cell.length_a   1.000
_cell.length_b   1.000
_cell.length_c   1.000
_cell.angle_alpha   90.00
_cell.angle_beta   90.00
_cell.angle_gamma   90.00
#
_symmetry.space_group_name_H-M   'P 1'
#
loop_
_entity.id
_entity.type
_entity.pdbx_description
1 polymer ?
#
loop_
_entity_poly.entity_id
_entity_poly.type
_entity_poly.pdbx_seq_one_letter_code
_entity_poly.pdbx_strand_id
1 'polypeptide(L)'
;PLLGEKFSKVAAEAAKVGRRLEFGTRLQIIVRETEEEAWQYAQSLLDKLDVNYAIEAVKRQLPPNETFETYQSNNPVVQKNLELLRQGILPQAKDFEIYPNIWTGPSLFGFDILNPAAGTALVGSAENIAERIKEYERYGLSAFILSGFPLIGEAYRVADLLFPLLELDHGFELPKLKHRSSVDSLVKEIVA
;
A
#
# COMPACT_ATOMS: atom_id res chain seq x y z
N PRO A 1 -12.49 8.82 0.88
CA PRO A 1 -13.24 9.79 1.73
C PRO A 1 -12.44 10.39 2.90
N LEU A 2 -11.88 9.56 3.80
CA LEU A 2 -11.25 10.03 5.04
C LEU A 2 -10.05 10.96 4.83
N LEU A 3 -9.26 10.72 3.77
CA LEU A 3 -8.05 11.49 3.52
C LEU A 3 -8.36 12.91 2.97
N GLY A 4 -9.33 13.03 2.06
CA GLY A 4 -9.76 14.34 1.53
C GLY A 4 -10.35 15.25 2.61
N GLU A 5 -11.11 14.69 3.55
CA GLU A 5 -11.63 15.44 4.70
C GLU A 5 -10.49 15.93 5.61
N LYS A 6 -9.49 15.08 5.85
CA LYS A 6 -8.29 15.46 6.62
C LYS A 6 -7.55 16.63 5.98
N PHE A 7 -7.34 16.60 4.67
CA PHE A 7 -6.69 17.70 3.96
C PHE A 7 -7.52 18.98 3.97
N SER A 8 -8.84 18.88 3.80
CA SER A 8 -9.73 20.04 3.86
C SER A 8 -9.66 20.74 5.21
N LYS A 9 -9.60 19.98 6.32
CA LYS A 9 -9.44 20.54 7.67
C LYS A 9 -8.10 21.28 7.83
N VAL A 10 -7.00 20.68 7.37
CA VAL A 10 -5.67 21.31 7.46
C VAL A 10 -5.56 22.55 6.55
N ALA A 11 -6.14 22.48 5.34
CA ALA A 11 -6.21 23.61 4.42
C ALA A 11 -6.98 24.79 5.02
N ALA A 12 -8.09 24.52 5.71
CA ALA A 12 -8.88 25.56 6.38
C ALA A 12 -8.08 26.27 7.49
N GLU A 13 -7.27 25.55 8.27
CA GLU A 13 -6.39 26.16 9.29
C GLU A 13 -5.27 27.00 8.65
N ALA A 14 -4.66 26.51 7.56
CA ALA A 14 -3.63 27.26 6.84
C ALA A 14 -4.18 28.57 6.23
N ALA A 15 -5.41 28.53 5.73
CA ALA A 15 -6.07 29.70 5.16
C ALA A 15 -6.29 30.82 6.19
N LYS A 16 -6.53 30.49 7.47
CA LYS A 16 -6.67 31.49 8.55
C LYS A 16 -5.43 32.36 8.72
N VAL A 17 -4.25 31.86 8.33
CA VAL A 17 -2.98 32.59 8.37
C VAL A 17 -2.47 32.98 6.98
N GLY A 18 -3.35 32.98 5.96
CA GLY A 18 -3.02 33.40 4.60
C GLY A 18 -2.09 32.47 3.83
N ARG A 19 -1.99 31.19 4.23
CA ARG A 19 -1.15 30.19 3.55
C ARG A 19 -2.00 29.23 2.72
N ARG A 20 -1.47 28.84 1.55
CA ARG A 20 -1.96 27.72 0.75
C ARG A 20 -0.98 26.56 0.87
N LEU A 21 -1.51 25.35 0.98
CA LEU A 21 -0.71 24.12 1.09
C LEU A 21 -0.96 23.24 -0.14
N GLU A 22 0.05 22.45 -0.45
CA GLU A 22 -0.04 21.30 -1.34
C GLU A 22 0.01 20.03 -0.49
N PHE A 23 -0.68 18.99 -0.95
CA PHE A 23 -0.84 17.76 -0.19
C PHE A 23 -0.26 16.59 -0.95
N GLY A 24 0.48 15.77 -0.20
CA GLY A 24 0.96 14.49 -0.68
C GLY A 24 0.60 13.37 0.28
N THR A 25 0.68 12.15 -0.22
CA THR A 25 0.50 10.93 0.58
C THR A 25 1.60 9.93 0.32
N ARG A 26 1.75 9.00 1.27
CA ARG A 26 2.72 7.91 1.22
C ARG A 26 1.97 6.59 1.13
N LEU A 27 2.21 5.82 0.07
CA LEU A 27 1.57 4.53 -0.17
C LEU A 27 2.59 3.50 -0.62
N GLN A 28 2.46 2.26 -0.16
CA GLN A 28 3.16 1.16 -0.83
C GLN A 28 2.45 0.82 -2.13
N ILE A 29 3.09 0.08 -3.03
CA ILE A 29 2.51 -0.29 -4.30
C ILE A 29 2.91 -1.71 -4.70
N ILE A 30 1.91 -2.49 -5.12
CA ILE A 30 2.02 -3.79 -5.78
C ILE A 30 1.21 -3.65 -7.07
N VAL A 31 1.87 -3.20 -8.13
CA VAL A 31 1.29 -3.12 -9.48
C VAL A 31 1.67 -4.37 -10.26
N ARG A 32 0.73 -5.01 -10.93
CA ARG A 32 1.00 -6.09 -11.89
C ARG A 32 0.22 -5.84 -13.18
N GLU A 33 0.42 -6.71 -14.15
CA GLU A 33 -0.21 -6.69 -15.46
C GLU A 33 -1.73 -6.93 -15.32
N THR A 34 -2.14 -7.79 -14.38
CA THR A 34 -3.55 -8.01 -14.00
C THR A 34 -3.82 -7.77 -12.52
N GLU A 35 -5.09 -7.54 -12.17
CA GLU A 35 -5.50 -7.43 -10.77
C GLU A 35 -5.25 -8.74 -10.02
N GLU A 36 -5.57 -9.87 -10.65
CA GLU A 36 -5.39 -11.20 -10.08
C GLU A 36 -3.93 -11.48 -9.72
N GLU A 37 -2.98 -11.16 -10.61
CA GLU A 37 -1.55 -11.32 -10.33
C GLU A 37 -1.08 -10.44 -9.18
N ALA A 38 -1.62 -9.21 -9.05
CA ALA A 38 -1.28 -8.32 -7.94
C ALA A 38 -1.73 -8.91 -6.60
N TRP A 39 -2.95 -9.44 -6.54
CA TRP A 39 -3.47 -10.09 -5.33
C TRP A 39 -2.81 -11.42 -5.03
N GLN A 40 -2.44 -12.20 -6.05
CA GLN A 40 -1.63 -13.41 -5.87
C GLN A 40 -0.25 -13.06 -5.30
N TYR A 41 0.37 -11.98 -5.76
CA TYR A 41 1.62 -11.52 -5.18
C TYR A 41 1.44 -11.09 -3.71
N ALA A 42 0.39 -10.32 -3.41
CA ALA A 42 0.06 -9.93 -2.04
C ALA A 42 -0.17 -11.16 -1.12
N GLN A 43 -0.87 -12.19 -1.62
CA GLN A 43 -1.04 -13.46 -0.93
C GLN A 43 0.31 -14.14 -0.68
N SER A 44 1.19 -14.19 -1.68
CA SER A 44 2.52 -14.80 -1.53
C SER A 44 3.41 -14.12 -0.48
N LEU A 45 3.18 -12.83 -0.19
CA LEU A 45 3.86 -12.12 0.89
C LEU A 45 3.32 -12.55 2.25
N LEU A 46 2.01 -12.71 2.36
CA LEU A 46 1.33 -13.16 3.57
C LEU A 46 1.67 -14.62 3.90
N ASP A 47 1.71 -15.50 2.90
CA ASP A 47 2.03 -16.93 3.05
C ASP A 47 3.42 -17.19 3.64
N LYS A 48 4.32 -16.21 3.54
CA LYS A 48 5.69 -16.28 4.09
C LYS A 48 5.78 -15.87 5.55
N LEU A 49 4.70 -15.36 6.14
CA LEU A 49 4.69 -14.94 7.54
C LEU A 49 4.48 -16.13 8.47
N ASP A 50 5.06 -16.03 9.66
CA ASP A 50 4.62 -16.82 10.79
C ASP A 50 3.28 -16.25 11.31
N VAL A 51 2.30 -17.11 11.56
CA VAL A 51 1.04 -16.71 12.21
C VAL A 51 1.27 -15.99 13.54
N ASN A 52 2.33 -16.35 14.28
CA ASN A 52 2.70 -15.67 15.53
C ASN A 52 3.04 -14.19 15.29
N TYR A 53 3.64 -13.83 14.16
CA TYR A 53 3.91 -12.44 13.83
C TYR A 53 2.61 -11.63 13.69
N ALA A 54 1.59 -12.22 13.06
CA ALA A 54 0.26 -11.61 12.94
C ALA A 54 -0.44 -11.49 14.30
N ILE A 55 -0.38 -12.53 15.15
CA ILE A 55 -0.92 -12.49 16.52
C ILE A 55 -0.27 -11.37 17.34
N GLU A 56 1.06 -11.25 17.29
CA GLU A 56 1.77 -10.18 17.98
C GLU A 56 1.43 -8.79 17.42
N ALA A 57 1.16 -8.69 16.12
CA ALA A 57 0.68 -7.45 15.51
C ALA A 57 -0.70 -7.06 16.04
N VAL A 58 -1.62 -8.02 16.20
CA VAL A 58 -2.93 -7.80 16.84
C VAL A 58 -2.74 -7.32 18.28
N LYS A 59 -1.92 -8.01 19.09
CA LYS A 59 -1.70 -7.64 20.49
C LYS A 59 -1.22 -6.20 20.67
N ARG A 60 -0.39 -5.69 19.75
CA ARG A 60 0.08 -4.28 19.77
C ARG A 60 -1.01 -3.26 19.44
N GLN A 61 -2.10 -3.67 18.79
CA GLN A 61 -3.20 -2.81 18.36
C GLN A 61 -4.42 -2.86 19.30
N LEU A 62 -4.41 -3.75 20.30
CA LEU A 62 -5.54 -3.93 21.20
C LEU A 62 -5.78 -2.67 22.06
N PRO A 63 -7.05 -2.35 22.36
CA PRO A 63 -7.38 -1.33 23.35
C PRO A 63 -6.81 -1.65 24.73
N PRO A 64 -6.63 -0.64 25.61
CA PRO A 64 -6.26 -0.89 27.00
C PRO A 64 -7.23 -1.86 27.67
N ASN A 65 -6.69 -2.81 28.44
CA ASN A 65 -7.43 -3.85 29.18
C ASN A 65 -8.10 -4.95 28.33
N GLU A 66 -7.85 -5.00 27.02
CA GLU A 66 -8.29 -6.10 26.16
C GLU A 66 -7.19 -7.14 25.98
N THR A 67 -7.56 -8.41 25.80
CA THR A 67 -6.62 -9.49 25.44
C THR A 67 -6.99 -10.10 24.10
N PHE A 68 -6.02 -10.72 23.43
CA PHE A 68 -6.22 -11.33 22.12
C PHE A 68 -7.29 -12.44 22.15
N GLU A 69 -7.37 -13.14 23.28
CA GLU A 69 -8.29 -14.26 23.50
C GLU A 69 -9.74 -13.79 23.62
N THR A 70 -9.97 -12.62 24.25
CA THR A 70 -11.32 -12.15 24.58
C THR A 70 -11.84 -11.04 23.66
N TYR A 71 -10.95 -10.28 23.02
CA TYR A 71 -11.33 -9.13 22.21
C TYR A 71 -12.30 -9.51 21.08
N GLN A 72 -13.32 -8.68 20.85
CA GLN A 72 -14.26 -8.84 19.74
C GLN A 72 -14.33 -7.55 18.92
N SER A 73 -14.33 -7.70 17.60
CA SER A 73 -14.47 -6.57 16.67
C SER A 73 -15.90 -6.48 16.15
N ASN A 74 -16.42 -5.26 16.05
CA ASN A 74 -17.69 -4.99 15.36
C ASN A 74 -17.55 -5.06 13.83
N ASN A 75 -16.31 -5.12 13.30
CA ASN A 75 -16.07 -5.35 11.89
C ASN A 75 -16.05 -6.86 11.62
N PRO A 76 -16.97 -7.40 10.80
CA PRO A 76 -17.12 -8.84 10.60
C PRO A 76 -15.89 -9.49 9.93
N VAL A 77 -15.18 -8.77 9.06
CA VAL A 77 -13.96 -9.27 8.42
C VAL A 77 -12.83 -9.34 9.44
N VAL A 78 -12.66 -8.30 10.27
CA VAL A 78 -11.66 -8.31 11.36
C VAL A 78 -11.98 -9.41 12.37
N GLN A 79 -13.25 -9.59 12.72
CA GLN A 79 -13.68 -10.65 13.65
C GLN A 79 -13.38 -12.05 13.10
N LYS A 80 -13.71 -12.32 11.83
CA LYS A 80 -13.33 -13.55 11.12
C LYS A 80 -11.80 -13.75 11.16
N ASN A 81 -11.03 -12.70 10.88
CA ASN A 81 -9.57 -12.76 10.86
C ASN A 81 -9.00 -13.10 12.26
N LEU A 82 -9.57 -12.52 13.33
CA LEU A 82 -9.20 -12.85 14.71
C LEU A 82 -9.47 -14.32 15.03
N GLU A 83 -10.60 -14.87 14.60
CA GLU A 83 -10.95 -16.27 14.81
C GLU A 83 -10.00 -17.22 14.08
N LEU A 84 -9.62 -16.91 12.84
CA LEU A 84 -8.60 -17.67 12.10
C LEU A 84 -7.25 -17.64 12.82
N LEU A 85 -6.81 -16.46 13.27
CA LEU A 85 -5.54 -16.32 13.99
C LEU A 85 -5.53 -17.11 15.31
N ARG A 86 -6.66 -17.16 16.04
CA ARG A 86 -6.80 -18.00 17.24
C ARG A 86 -6.71 -19.50 16.94
N GLN A 87 -7.07 -19.91 15.73
CA GLN A 87 -6.92 -21.28 15.23
C GLN A 87 -5.52 -21.56 14.67
N GLY A 88 -4.61 -20.59 14.70
CA GLY A 88 -3.27 -20.71 14.11
C GLY A 88 -3.26 -20.61 12.59
N ILE A 89 -4.29 -20.02 11.98
CA ILE A 89 -4.45 -19.88 10.53
C ILE A 89 -4.29 -18.40 10.14
N LEU A 90 -3.46 -18.13 9.14
CA LEU A 90 -3.37 -16.79 8.55
C LEU A 90 -4.63 -16.50 7.70
N PRO A 91 -5.23 -15.29 7.82
CA PRO A 91 -6.27 -14.86 6.90
C PRO A 91 -5.79 -14.76 5.46
N GLN A 92 -6.69 -14.52 4.50
CA GLN A 92 -6.31 -14.30 3.10
C GLN A 92 -5.93 -12.84 2.88
N ALA A 93 -5.07 -12.55 1.90
CA ALA A 93 -4.64 -11.19 1.60
C ALA A 93 -5.83 -10.26 1.33
N LYS A 94 -6.84 -10.72 0.58
CA LYS A 94 -8.03 -9.92 0.26
C LYS A 94 -8.87 -9.58 1.51
N ASP A 95 -8.75 -10.33 2.62
CA ASP A 95 -9.40 -9.99 3.89
C ASP A 95 -8.84 -8.71 4.54
N PHE A 96 -7.70 -8.17 4.05
CA PHE A 96 -7.12 -6.91 4.51
C PHE A 96 -7.32 -5.76 3.50
N GLU A 97 -8.21 -5.92 2.53
CA GLU A 97 -8.64 -4.84 1.66
C GLU A 97 -9.68 -3.97 2.37
N ILE A 98 -9.33 -2.71 2.65
CA ILE A 98 -10.18 -1.79 3.44
C ILE A 98 -10.97 -0.81 2.55
N TYR A 99 -10.57 -0.73 1.29
CA TYR A 99 -11.20 0.03 0.21
C TYR A 99 -10.71 -0.61 -1.10
N PRO A 100 -11.45 -0.54 -2.23
CA PRO A 100 -10.99 -1.16 -3.48
C PRO A 100 -9.54 -0.82 -3.80
N ASN A 101 -8.71 -1.85 -3.93
CA ASN A 101 -7.27 -1.78 -4.21
C ASN A 101 -6.42 -1.08 -3.14
N ILE A 102 -6.94 -0.91 -1.91
CA ILE A 102 -6.22 -0.37 -0.75
C ILE A 102 -6.12 -1.46 0.32
N TRP A 103 -4.89 -1.85 0.60
CA TRP A 103 -4.55 -3.02 1.40
C TRP A 103 -3.79 -2.63 2.68
N THR A 104 -4.14 -3.21 3.82
CA THR A 104 -3.45 -3.05 5.12
C THR A 104 -2.59 -4.26 5.49
N GLY A 105 -2.24 -5.07 4.49
CA GLY A 105 -1.45 -6.26 4.68
C GLY A 105 -0.06 -6.03 5.29
N PRO A 106 0.70 -7.11 5.48
CA PRO A 106 2.04 -7.04 6.04
C PRO A 106 2.94 -6.10 5.25
N SER A 107 3.69 -5.30 6.00
CA SER A 107 4.67 -4.36 5.48
C SER A 107 5.95 -4.41 6.31
N LEU A 108 7.03 -3.81 5.81
CA LEU A 108 8.27 -3.66 6.59
C LEU A 108 8.08 -2.90 7.91
N PHE A 109 7.00 -2.12 8.04
CA PHE A 109 6.77 -1.26 9.20
C PHE A 109 5.69 -1.78 10.15
N GLY A 110 5.11 -2.95 9.86
CA GLY A 110 4.07 -3.56 10.67
C GLY A 110 2.99 -4.25 9.84
N PHE A 111 1.98 -4.76 10.54
CA PHE A 111 0.82 -5.43 9.95
C PHE A 111 -0.44 -4.96 10.67
N ASP A 112 -1.25 -4.16 10.00
CA ASP A 112 -2.44 -3.52 10.55
C ASP A 112 -3.67 -4.41 10.34
N ILE A 113 -4.06 -5.12 11.40
CA ILE A 113 -5.12 -6.15 11.36
C ILE A 113 -6.42 -5.62 11.99
N LEU A 114 -6.32 -4.83 13.08
CA LEU A 114 -7.51 -4.33 13.77
C LEU A 114 -7.96 -2.99 13.21
N ASN A 115 -7.02 -2.08 13.02
CA ASN A 115 -7.28 -0.73 12.56
C ASN A 115 -6.20 -0.31 11.57
N PRO A 116 -6.55 0.25 10.40
CA PRO A 116 -5.57 0.81 9.49
C PRO A 116 -4.76 1.90 10.17
N ALA A 117 -3.43 1.77 10.19
CA ALA A 117 -2.53 2.82 10.62
C ALA A 117 -1.81 3.44 9.40
N ALA A 118 -0.59 3.93 9.60
CA ALA A 118 0.23 4.45 8.51
C ALA A 118 0.89 3.28 7.75
N GLY A 119 0.74 3.25 6.43
CA GLY A 119 1.46 2.28 5.58
C GLY A 119 0.61 1.41 4.66
N THR A 120 -0.56 1.88 4.23
CA THR A 120 -1.40 1.15 3.25
C THR A 120 -0.73 0.99 1.89
N ALA A 121 -1.05 -0.10 1.20
CA ALA A 121 -0.57 -0.41 -0.15
C ALA A 121 -1.68 -0.28 -1.20
N LEU A 122 -1.31 0.21 -2.38
CA LEU A 122 -2.07 0.06 -3.62
C LEU A 122 -1.82 -1.33 -4.20
N VAL A 123 -2.84 -2.13 -4.44
CA VAL A 123 -2.72 -3.50 -4.98
C VAL A 123 -3.68 -3.69 -6.14
N GLY A 124 -3.17 -3.92 -7.35
CA GLY A 124 -4.01 -4.17 -8.53
C GLY A 124 -3.26 -4.09 -9.86
N SER A 125 -4.01 -4.06 -10.95
CA SER A 125 -3.48 -3.75 -12.27
C SER A 125 -3.03 -2.28 -12.35
N ALA A 126 -2.30 -1.94 -13.41
CA ALA A 126 -1.92 -0.56 -13.68
C ALA A 126 -3.15 0.37 -13.78
N GLU A 127 -4.23 -0.10 -14.41
CA GLU A 127 -5.48 0.63 -14.56
C GLU A 127 -6.21 0.83 -13.23
N ASN A 128 -6.30 -0.22 -12.39
CA ASN A 128 -6.89 -0.08 -11.05
C ASN A 128 -6.14 0.99 -10.25
N ILE A 129 -4.81 0.92 -10.26
CA ILE A 129 -3.96 1.82 -9.50
C ILE A 129 -4.03 3.24 -10.04
N ALA A 130 -4.00 3.42 -11.37
CA ALA A 130 -4.18 4.73 -12.00
C ALA A 130 -5.53 5.35 -11.63
N GLU A 131 -6.61 4.55 -11.57
CA GLU A 131 -7.90 5.03 -11.12
C GLU A 131 -7.87 5.50 -9.66
N ARG A 132 -7.21 4.76 -8.76
CA ARG A 132 -7.05 5.18 -7.35
C ARG A 132 -6.24 6.46 -7.22
N ILE A 133 -5.15 6.60 -7.99
CA ILE A 133 -4.33 7.83 -8.01
C ILE A 133 -5.19 9.03 -8.47
N LYS A 134 -5.92 8.88 -9.57
CA LYS A 134 -6.85 9.92 -10.07
C LYS A 134 -7.96 10.23 -9.06
N GLU A 135 -8.42 9.24 -8.31
CA GLU A 135 -9.35 9.46 -7.21
C GLU A 135 -8.74 10.36 -6.13
N TYR A 136 -7.50 10.10 -5.71
CA TYR A 136 -6.78 10.98 -4.79
C TYR A 136 -6.59 12.38 -5.37
N GLU A 137 -6.21 12.52 -6.63
CA GLU A 137 -6.05 13.83 -7.28
C GLU A 137 -7.34 14.69 -7.23
N ARG A 138 -8.50 14.06 -7.44
CA ARG A 138 -9.81 14.74 -7.29
C ARG A 138 -10.07 15.29 -5.89
N TYR A 139 -9.39 14.75 -4.87
CA TYR A 139 -9.44 15.24 -3.49
C TYR A 139 -8.31 16.23 -3.15
N GLY A 140 -7.55 16.71 -4.15
CA GLY A 140 -6.55 17.76 -4.00
C GLY A 140 -5.15 17.27 -3.60
N LEU A 141 -4.85 15.98 -3.78
CA LEU A 141 -3.47 15.49 -3.67
C LEU A 141 -2.75 15.70 -4.99
N SER A 142 -1.50 16.16 -4.91
CA SER A 142 -0.64 16.36 -6.08
C SER A 142 0.68 15.59 -6.00
N ALA A 143 1.00 14.99 -4.85
CA ALA A 143 2.26 14.28 -4.65
C ALA A 143 2.06 12.88 -4.06
N PHE A 144 2.70 11.88 -4.66
CA PHE A 144 2.67 10.50 -4.21
C PHE A 144 4.08 10.01 -3.92
N ILE A 145 4.35 9.68 -2.67
CA ILE A 145 5.59 9.00 -2.28
C ILE A 145 5.30 7.51 -2.31
N LEU A 146 5.87 6.80 -3.28
CA LEU A 146 5.61 5.37 -3.50
C LEU A 146 6.78 4.49 -3.04
N SER A 147 6.47 3.27 -2.62
CA SER A 147 7.50 2.22 -2.40
C SER A 147 6.97 0.84 -2.75
N GLY A 148 7.79 0.01 -3.38
CA GLY A 148 7.54 -1.43 -3.49
C GLY A 148 8.80 -2.21 -3.09
N PHE A 149 8.66 -3.51 -2.84
CA PHE A 149 9.79 -4.39 -2.53
C PHE A 149 9.81 -5.61 -3.46
N PRO A 150 10.96 -5.97 -4.05
CA PRO A 150 12.27 -5.30 -3.96
C PRO A 150 12.29 -3.91 -4.64
N LEU A 151 13.03 -2.96 -4.05
CA LEU A 151 12.96 -1.53 -4.42
C LEU A 151 13.20 -1.27 -5.91
N ILE A 152 14.29 -1.81 -6.48
CA ILE A 152 14.66 -1.57 -7.88
C ILE A 152 13.66 -2.21 -8.84
N GLY A 153 13.28 -3.46 -8.60
CA GLY A 153 12.35 -4.19 -9.47
C GLY A 153 10.98 -3.54 -9.52
N GLU A 154 10.45 -3.14 -8.36
CA GLU A 154 9.15 -2.47 -8.30
C GLU A 154 9.21 -1.06 -8.89
N ALA A 155 10.34 -0.34 -8.78
CA ALA A 155 10.50 0.97 -9.43
C ALA A 155 10.41 0.87 -10.96
N TYR A 156 11.08 -0.13 -11.57
CA TYR A 156 10.95 -0.37 -13.01
C TYR A 156 9.52 -0.75 -13.38
N ARG A 157 8.88 -1.65 -12.62
CA ARG A 157 7.52 -2.08 -12.91
C ARG A 157 6.51 -0.93 -12.84
N VAL A 158 6.64 -0.04 -11.88
CA VAL A 158 5.83 1.19 -11.80
C VAL A 158 6.08 2.08 -13.01
N ALA A 159 7.33 2.27 -13.41
CA ALA A 159 7.67 3.08 -14.57
C ALA A 159 7.11 2.49 -15.88
N ASP A 160 7.18 1.17 -16.06
CA ASP A 160 6.77 0.51 -17.30
C ASP A 160 5.25 0.35 -17.40
N LEU A 161 4.58 -0.01 -16.30
CA LEU A 161 3.15 -0.32 -16.31
C LEU A 161 2.27 0.89 -15.99
N LEU A 162 2.62 1.66 -14.95
CA LEU A 162 1.71 2.66 -14.38
C LEU A 162 1.92 4.06 -14.99
N PHE A 163 3.17 4.50 -15.17
CA PHE A 163 3.44 5.86 -15.66
C PHE A 163 2.77 6.18 -17.01
N PRO A 164 2.65 5.24 -17.97
CA PRO A 164 1.93 5.51 -19.22
C PRO A 164 0.44 5.89 -19.05
N LEU A 165 -0.15 5.61 -17.89
CA LEU A 165 -1.57 5.87 -17.60
C LEU A 165 -1.82 7.17 -16.82
N LEU A 166 -0.74 7.86 -16.43
CA LEU A 166 -0.75 9.04 -15.59
C LEU A 166 -0.21 10.27 -16.32
N GLU A 167 -0.77 11.44 -16.01
CA GLU A 167 -0.24 12.73 -16.45
C GLU A 167 0.80 13.20 -15.44
N LEU A 168 2.05 12.75 -15.63
CA LEU A 168 3.13 13.08 -14.70
C LEU A 168 3.70 14.47 -14.98
N ASP A 169 3.95 15.24 -13.91
CA ASP A 169 4.76 16.44 -14.00
C ASP A 169 6.23 16.05 -14.23
N HIS A 170 6.69 16.22 -15.46
CA HIS A 170 8.08 16.04 -15.86
C HIS A 170 8.91 17.30 -15.61
N GLY A 171 8.71 17.98 -14.47
CA GLY A 171 9.30 19.28 -14.07
C GLY A 171 10.83 19.42 -14.14
N PHE A 172 11.53 18.46 -14.74
CA PHE A 172 12.87 18.50 -15.28
C PHE A 172 12.98 17.48 -16.44
N GLU A 173 13.75 17.79 -17.50
CA GLU A 173 14.06 16.80 -18.54
C GLU A 173 14.76 15.58 -17.91
N LEU A 174 14.10 14.42 -17.93
CA LEU A 174 14.75 13.15 -17.62
C LEU A 174 15.78 12.89 -18.71
N PRO A 175 17.09 12.77 -18.41
CA PRO A 175 18.05 12.34 -19.41
C PRO A 175 17.58 10.98 -19.92
N LYS A 176 17.37 10.85 -21.23
CA LYS A 176 17.08 9.55 -21.85
C LYS A 176 18.21 8.60 -21.45
N LEU A 177 17.93 7.70 -20.50
CA LEU A 177 18.82 6.59 -20.19
C LEU A 177 18.99 5.83 -21.49
N LYS A 178 20.18 5.94 -22.10
CA LYS A 178 20.51 5.17 -23.29
C LYS A 178 20.30 3.71 -22.93
N HIS A 179 19.34 3.08 -23.60
CA HIS A 179 19.01 1.68 -23.46
C HIS A 179 20.31 0.85 -23.42
N ARG A 180 20.69 0.39 -22.23
CA ARG A 180 21.71 -0.65 -22.07
C ARG A 180 20.93 -1.93 -21.82
N SER A 181 20.90 -2.74 -22.88
CA SER A 181 20.65 -4.19 -22.95
C SER A 181 19.89 -4.86 -21.81
N SER A 182 18.86 -5.63 -22.21
CA SER A 182 18.05 -6.57 -21.40
C SER A 182 18.63 -7.00 -20.05
N VAL A 183 17.79 -6.91 -19.02
CA VAL A 183 18.01 -7.27 -17.61
C VAL A 183 18.80 -8.59 -17.41
N ASP A 184 18.69 -9.54 -18.34
CA ASP A 184 19.43 -10.81 -18.34
C ASP A 184 20.97 -10.66 -18.33
N SER A 185 21.53 -9.55 -18.82
CA SER A 185 23.00 -9.36 -18.80
C SER A 185 23.54 -8.88 -17.45
N LEU A 186 22.74 -8.12 -16.68
CA LEU A 186 23.15 -7.57 -15.38
C LEU A 186 23.19 -8.64 -14.27
N VAL A 187 22.34 -9.66 -14.36
CA VAL A 187 22.33 -10.78 -13.39
C VAL A 187 23.56 -11.68 -13.54
N LYS A 188 24.15 -11.78 -14.75
CA LYS A 188 25.34 -12.60 -14.98
C LYS A 188 26.64 -12.00 -14.46
N GLU A 189 26.75 -10.67 -14.36
CA GLU A 189 27.96 -10.00 -13.83
C GLU A 189 28.05 -9.99 -12.31
N ILE A 190 26.94 -10.19 -11.60
CA ILE A 190 26.91 -10.16 -10.12
C ILE A 190 27.22 -11.54 -9.51
N VAL A 191 27.18 -12.61 -10.31
CA VAL A 191 27.33 -14.01 -9.85
C VAL A 191 28.63 -14.66 -10.37
N ALA A 192 29.57 -13.88 -10.91
CA ALA A 192 30.92 -14.32 -11.28
C ALA A 192 31.97 -13.70 -10.35
#